data_AF-C0PMD8-F1
#
_entry.id   AF-C0PMD8-F1
#
_cell.length_a   1.000
_cell.length_b   1.000
_cell.length_c   1.000
_cell.angle_alpha   90.00
_cell.angle_beta   90.00
_cell.angle_gamma   90.00
#
_symmetry.space_group_name_H-M   'P 1'
#
loop_
_entity.id
_entity.type
_entity.pdbx_description
1 polymer ?
#
loop_
_entity_poly.entity_id
_entity_poly.type
_entity_poly.pdbx_seq_one_letter_code
_entity_poly.pdbx_strand_id
1 'polypeptide(L)'
;MLPIDEKVSLIFSLLLWDTRFTEETFVDGNFASSAFSSSVKSHMETRWTILRGNDLDLLNSLIEDFLLNKEVVVCEKTGQKVFGANKDHELDDETGVQLSVKPAKINEFIAACILLASICGEVGRVDIVLEVSYKVLQMGKSNILWTLLALHVFASMCGDKFLAPKSCNFLMTTIRLVVLLLESNDTSLCLVSSYIQSNKPTTLPSCAHCLFNVDTVSIDGFISSLLDELDLCSLQWNNRTCSNENITRCSSHMVSSGLDTRCSETCNIFKQGKLSEDTHNYPAEINLCYFTELISLLELFGIYMSCEWTYNNVVIRLLEILELCMCRDYSAALLVLVSQLGRSFVDDVGYEERSVSKLRNKLSLLLTGAHFTKSWSLSVQFTAIGALVSVLPLPFDKIVATGSRQLSGSFDVEMKQISEWFVQLSSEHQYLARSFFSC
;
A
#
# COMPACT_ATOMS: atom_id res chain seq x y z
N MET A 1 -20.23 33.54 -0.82
CA MET A 1 -20.31 32.12 -1.27
C MET A 1 -19.16 31.40 -0.61
N LEU A 2 -19.40 30.24 -0.01
CA LEU A 2 -18.31 29.42 0.56
C LEU A 2 -17.37 28.95 -0.58
N PRO A 3 -16.05 28.91 -0.35
CA PRO A 3 -15.11 28.16 -1.19
C PRO A 3 -15.60 26.73 -1.44
N ILE A 4 -15.19 26.17 -2.58
CA ILE A 4 -15.62 24.83 -3.01
C ILE A 4 -15.24 23.77 -1.97
N ASP A 5 -14.05 23.90 -1.37
CA ASP A 5 -13.53 22.99 -0.36
C ASP A 5 -14.33 23.03 0.95
N GLU A 6 -14.69 24.23 1.41
CA GLU A 6 -15.54 24.42 2.58
C GLU A 6 -16.96 23.89 2.35
N LYS A 7 -17.51 24.10 1.14
CA LYS A 7 -18.83 23.58 0.75
C LYS A 7 -18.84 22.06 0.75
N VAL A 8 -17.85 21.40 0.12
CA VAL A 8 -17.79 19.94 0.06
C VAL A 8 -17.52 19.33 1.43
N SER A 9 -16.63 19.93 2.23
CA SER A 9 -16.37 19.50 3.62
C SER A 9 -17.60 19.62 4.52
N LEU A 10 -18.38 20.70 4.36
CA LEU A 10 -19.65 20.87 5.07
C LEU A 10 -20.67 19.81 4.63
N ILE A 11 -20.80 19.54 3.33
CA ILE A 11 -21.68 18.49 2.80
C ILE A 11 -21.28 17.13 3.39
N PHE A 12 -20.00 16.77 3.37
CA PHE A 12 -19.53 15.51 3.94
C PHE A 12 -19.82 15.43 5.45
N SER A 13 -19.51 16.48 6.20
CA SER A 13 -19.78 16.55 7.65
C SER A 13 -21.27 16.42 7.96
N LEU A 14 -22.14 17.07 7.17
CA LEU A 14 -23.59 16.93 7.30
C LEU A 14 -24.04 15.50 6.98
N LEU A 15 -23.50 14.87 5.94
CA LEU A 15 -23.83 13.49 5.59
C LEU A 15 -23.42 12.50 6.70
N LEU A 16 -22.22 12.65 7.26
CA LEU A 16 -21.79 11.84 8.41
C LEU A 16 -22.70 12.07 9.64
N TRP A 17 -23.08 13.32 9.90
CA TRP A 17 -23.94 13.67 11.04
C TRP A 17 -25.37 13.12 10.91
N ASP A 18 -25.95 13.17 9.69
CA ASP A 18 -27.30 12.72 9.34
C ASP A 18 -27.42 11.19 9.38
N THR A 19 -26.34 10.46 9.08
CA THR A 19 -26.29 8.98 9.13
C THR A 19 -26.29 8.35 10.53
N ARG A 20 -26.47 9.14 11.61
CA ARG A 20 -26.66 8.62 12.98
C ARG A 20 -28.06 8.04 13.22
N PHE A 21 -28.49 7.14 12.34
CA PHE A 21 -29.71 6.36 12.51
C PHE A 21 -29.42 5.09 13.34
N THR A 22 -30.03 5.09 14.52
CA THR A 22 -30.34 3.98 15.45
C THR A 22 -29.24 2.95 15.75
N GLU A 23 -28.95 2.81 17.05
CA GLU A 23 -28.20 1.73 17.70
C GLU A 23 -28.86 0.34 17.50
N GLU A 24 -29.24 -0.03 16.28
CA GLU A 24 -29.52 -1.43 15.98
C GLU A 24 -28.18 -2.16 15.98
N THR A 25 -27.94 -2.87 17.09
CA THR A 25 -26.84 -3.80 17.24
C THR A 25 -26.77 -4.71 16.02
N PHE A 26 -25.62 -4.72 15.36
CA PHE A 26 -25.27 -5.61 14.26
C PHE A 26 -25.17 -7.05 14.77
N VAL A 27 -26.31 -7.74 14.95
CA VAL A 27 -26.36 -9.04 15.64
C VAL A 27 -25.81 -10.21 14.80
N ASP A 28 -25.83 -10.13 13.47
CA ASP A 28 -25.62 -11.33 12.62
C ASP A 28 -24.45 -11.27 11.61
N GLY A 29 -23.51 -10.32 11.73
CA GLY A 29 -22.40 -10.20 10.76
C GLY A 29 -22.86 -9.88 9.33
N ASN A 30 -24.14 -9.54 9.16
CA ASN A 30 -24.71 -9.02 7.93
C ASN A 30 -24.53 -7.49 7.95
N PHE A 31 -23.37 -7.04 7.48
CA PHE A 31 -22.92 -5.63 7.59
C PHE A 31 -23.80 -4.62 6.84
N ALA A 32 -24.75 -5.09 6.03
CA ALA A 32 -25.70 -4.26 5.31
C ALA A 32 -27.14 -4.63 5.70
N SER A 33 -27.71 -3.90 6.66
CA SER A 33 -29.16 -3.81 6.73
C SER A 33 -29.65 -3.15 5.44
N SER A 34 -30.51 -3.85 4.69
CA SER A 34 -31.18 -3.34 3.49
C SER A 34 -31.99 -2.05 3.76
N ALA A 35 -32.35 -1.80 5.03
CA ALA A 35 -32.97 -0.56 5.48
C ALA A 35 -31.98 0.64 5.46
N PHE A 36 -30.69 0.41 5.77
CA PHE A 36 -29.67 1.46 5.75
C PHE A 36 -29.36 1.90 4.32
N SER A 37 -29.18 0.94 3.41
CA SER A 37 -28.94 1.19 1.98
C SER A 37 -30.10 1.96 1.32
N SER A 38 -31.35 1.60 1.63
CA SER A 38 -32.54 2.27 1.07
C SER A 38 -32.78 3.68 1.64
N SER A 39 -32.55 3.88 2.95
CA SER A 39 -32.67 5.20 3.59
C SER A 39 -31.62 6.17 3.05
N VAL A 40 -30.35 5.74 2.99
CA VAL A 40 -29.26 6.52 2.41
C VAL A 40 -29.56 6.83 0.95
N LYS A 41 -29.88 5.82 0.13
CA LYS A 41 -30.21 6.02 -1.29
C LYS A 41 -31.32 7.05 -1.53
N SER A 42 -32.42 7.01 -0.77
CA SER A 42 -33.52 7.99 -0.92
C SER A 42 -33.12 9.42 -0.48
N HIS A 43 -32.32 9.54 0.58
CA HIS A 43 -31.76 10.82 1.02
C HIS A 43 -30.70 11.34 0.03
N MET A 44 -30.07 10.43 -0.70
CA MET A 44 -29.03 10.75 -1.66
C MET A 44 -29.53 11.18 -3.04
N GLU A 45 -30.58 10.56 -3.54
CA GLU A 45 -31.09 10.89 -4.88
C GLU A 45 -31.44 12.40 -5.03
N THR A 46 -31.83 13.07 -3.94
CA THR A 46 -32.14 14.51 -3.95
C THR A 46 -30.93 15.43 -3.78
N ARG A 47 -29.94 15.10 -2.95
CA ARG A 47 -28.80 16.00 -2.65
C ARG A 47 -27.63 15.87 -3.65
N TRP A 48 -27.60 14.83 -4.49
CA TRP A 48 -26.49 14.55 -5.40
C TRP A 48 -26.54 15.34 -6.69
N THR A 49 -27.74 15.78 -7.09
CA THR A 49 -27.92 16.74 -8.19
C THR A 49 -27.16 18.06 -7.98
N ILE A 50 -26.69 18.32 -6.76
CA ILE A 50 -25.99 19.53 -6.34
C ILE A 50 -24.46 19.42 -6.53
N LEU A 51 -23.90 18.20 -6.58
CA LEU A 51 -22.46 17.96 -6.74
C LEU A 51 -22.13 17.80 -8.23
N ARG A 52 -21.25 18.63 -8.77
CA ARG A 52 -20.80 18.56 -10.19
C ARG A 52 -19.31 18.27 -10.27
N GLY A 53 -18.91 17.36 -11.17
CA GLY A 53 -17.52 17.19 -11.63
C GLY A 53 -16.49 17.27 -10.49
N ASN A 54 -15.71 18.35 -10.46
CA ASN A 54 -14.67 18.60 -9.45
C ASN A 54 -15.15 18.50 -7.98
N ASP A 55 -16.42 18.80 -7.69
CA ASP A 55 -17.00 18.63 -6.33
C ASP A 55 -16.98 17.15 -5.89
N LEU A 56 -17.11 16.22 -6.83
CA LEU A 56 -17.15 14.78 -6.59
C LEU A 56 -15.76 14.20 -6.32
N ASP A 57 -14.76 14.62 -7.11
CA ASP A 57 -13.37 14.18 -6.91
C ASP A 57 -12.86 14.64 -5.55
N LEU A 58 -13.18 15.88 -5.17
CA LEU A 58 -12.83 16.41 -3.86
C LEU A 58 -13.56 15.68 -2.73
N LEU A 59 -14.86 15.38 -2.90
CA LEU A 59 -15.62 14.62 -1.91
C LEU A 59 -15.05 13.21 -1.72
N ASN A 60 -14.70 12.52 -2.81
CA ASN A 60 -14.07 11.20 -2.75
C ASN A 60 -12.72 11.26 -2.03
N SER A 61 -11.90 12.27 -2.31
CA SER A 61 -10.63 12.49 -1.63
C SER A 61 -10.80 12.74 -0.12
N LEU A 62 -11.83 13.49 0.28
CA LEU A 62 -12.14 13.73 1.70
C LEU A 62 -12.63 12.46 2.41
N ILE A 63 -13.47 11.67 1.73
CA ILE A 63 -13.93 10.39 2.29
C ILE A 63 -12.75 9.42 2.40
N GLU A 64 -11.89 9.34 1.40
CA GLU A 64 -10.67 8.53 1.44
C GLU A 64 -9.77 8.91 2.61
N ASP A 65 -9.43 10.20 2.75
CA ASP A 65 -8.58 10.68 3.84
C ASP A 65 -9.18 10.35 5.21
N PHE A 66 -10.50 10.55 5.36
CA PHE A 66 -11.23 10.16 6.56
C PHE A 66 -11.13 8.65 6.85
N LEU A 67 -11.28 7.78 5.84
CA LEU A 67 -11.20 6.34 6.01
C LEU A 67 -9.79 5.87 6.39
N LEU A 68 -8.74 6.53 5.87
CA LEU A 68 -7.35 6.18 6.18
C LEU A 68 -6.93 6.67 7.58
N ASN A 69 -7.27 7.92 7.92
CA ASN A 69 -6.90 8.53 9.19
C ASN A 69 -7.82 8.05 10.33
N LYS A 70 -9.11 7.81 10.05
CA LYS A 70 -10.16 7.50 11.03
C LYS A 70 -10.27 8.59 12.10
N GLU A 71 -10.15 9.84 11.69
CA GLU A 71 -10.17 11.01 12.58
C GLU A 71 -11.25 12.01 12.15
N VAL A 72 -11.88 12.64 13.14
CA VAL A 72 -12.87 13.70 12.95
C VAL A 72 -12.38 14.95 13.69
N VAL A 73 -12.45 16.09 13.02
CA VAL A 73 -12.24 17.40 13.67
C VAL A 73 -13.56 17.87 14.26
N VAL A 74 -13.57 18.12 15.57
CA VAL A 74 -14.76 18.55 16.31
C VAL A 74 -14.55 19.96 16.86
N CYS A 75 -15.52 20.84 16.57
CA CYS A 75 -15.66 22.15 17.20
C CYS A 75 -16.23 21.99 18.62
N GLU A 76 -15.40 22.22 19.63
CA GLU A 76 -15.84 22.37 21.00
C GLU A 76 -16.15 23.85 21.28
N LYS A 77 -17.42 24.15 21.55
CA LYS A 77 -17.80 25.46 22.08
C LYS A 77 -17.33 25.55 23.52
N THR A 78 -16.57 26.60 23.86
CA THR A 78 -16.12 26.85 25.24
C THR A 78 -17.32 27.07 26.17
N GLY A 79 -17.75 25.99 26.80
CA GLY A 79 -18.66 25.98 27.96
C GLY A 79 -18.24 24.98 29.05
N GLN A 80 -17.29 24.10 28.77
CA GLN A 80 -16.76 23.13 29.74
C GLN A 80 -15.24 23.14 29.72
N LYS A 81 -14.64 23.70 30.78
CA LYS A 81 -13.23 23.50 31.08
C LYS A 81 -13.00 22.02 31.35
N VAL A 82 -12.46 21.28 30.38
CA VAL A 82 -11.85 19.97 30.62
C VAL A 82 -10.35 20.16 30.52
N PHE A 83 -9.69 20.21 31.68
CA PHE A 83 -8.24 20.12 31.77
C PHE A 83 -7.83 18.67 31.45
N GLY A 84 -7.09 18.45 30.36
CA GLY A 84 -6.55 17.13 30.05
C GLY A 84 -5.79 17.00 28.74
N ALA A 85 -4.50 17.33 28.79
CA ALA A 85 -3.36 16.80 28.02
C ALA A 85 -3.33 16.89 26.47
N ASN A 86 -2.44 17.78 26.01
CA ASN A 86 -1.51 17.70 24.86
C ASN A 86 -2.00 17.04 23.56
N LYS A 87 -2.34 17.87 22.57
CA LYS A 87 -1.53 18.13 21.37
C LYS A 87 -2.06 19.41 20.70
N ASP A 88 -1.13 20.24 20.27
CA ASP A 88 -1.24 21.62 19.75
C ASP A 88 -2.62 22.08 19.23
N HIS A 89 -3.15 23.14 19.84
CA HIS A 89 -4.37 23.82 19.41
C HIS A 89 -4.02 25.18 18.79
N GLU A 90 -4.35 25.39 17.52
CA GLU A 90 -4.49 26.74 16.97
C GLU A 90 -5.77 27.35 17.56
N LEU A 91 -5.60 28.34 18.43
CA LEU A 91 -6.67 29.18 18.93
C LEU A 91 -6.97 30.24 17.87
N ASP A 92 -8.18 30.22 17.31
CA ASP A 92 -8.73 31.40 16.65
C ASP A 92 -9.26 32.35 17.74
N ASP A 93 -8.41 33.30 18.14
CA ASP A 93 -8.56 34.16 19.32
C ASP A 93 -9.77 35.10 19.23
N GLU A 94 -10.48 35.15 18.09
CA GLU A 94 -11.64 36.02 17.86
C GLU A 94 -13.01 35.35 18.10
N THR A 95 -13.12 34.01 18.08
CA THR A 95 -14.42 33.32 18.13
C THR A 95 -14.62 32.37 19.32
N GLY A 96 -13.58 32.08 20.11
CA GLY A 96 -13.67 31.18 21.27
C GLY A 96 -14.01 29.73 20.89
N VAL A 97 -13.74 29.34 19.64
CA VAL A 97 -13.98 27.99 19.13
C VAL A 97 -12.69 27.19 19.27
N GLN A 98 -12.73 26.08 20.00
CA GLN A 98 -11.60 25.16 20.10
C GLN A 98 -11.81 24.00 19.13
N LEU A 99 -10.85 23.78 18.24
CA LEU A 99 -10.82 22.60 17.38
C LEU A 99 -10.06 21.48 18.08
N SER A 100 -10.65 20.29 18.09
CA SER A 100 -10.02 19.08 18.62
C SER A 100 -10.15 17.94 17.61
N VAL A 101 -9.08 17.14 17.47
CA VAL A 101 -9.10 15.92 16.66
C VAL A 101 -9.49 14.75 17.54
N LYS A 102 -10.48 13.97 17.11
CA LYS A 102 -10.97 12.79 17.84
C LYS A 102 -11.01 11.57 16.92
N PRO A 103 -10.77 10.36 17.44
CA PRO A 103 -10.95 9.15 16.65
C PRO A 103 -12.41 8.99 16.24
N ALA A 104 -12.62 8.58 14.99
CA ALA A 104 -13.94 8.29 14.44
C ALA A 104 -14.58 7.10 15.15
N LYS A 105 -15.90 7.14 15.31
CA LYS A 105 -16.69 6.00 15.79
C LYS A 105 -16.90 4.99 14.66
N ILE A 106 -17.15 3.73 15.04
CA ILE A 106 -17.45 2.66 14.09
C ILE A 106 -18.61 3.03 13.15
N ASN A 107 -19.67 3.64 13.68
CA ASN A 107 -20.82 4.05 12.86
C ASN A 107 -20.47 5.17 11.86
N GLU A 108 -19.59 6.11 12.24
CA GLU A 108 -19.15 7.20 11.35
C GLU A 108 -18.29 6.64 10.21
N PHE A 109 -17.44 5.66 10.51
CA PHE A 109 -16.66 4.93 9.51
C PHE A 109 -17.54 4.13 8.54
N ILE A 110 -18.49 3.34 9.06
CA ILE A 110 -19.43 2.58 8.24
C ILE A 110 -20.22 3.51 7.33
N ALA A 111 -20.71 4.64 7.88
CA ALA A 111 -21.39 5.65 7.10
C ALA A 111 -20.52 6.14 5.95
N ALA A 112 -19.27 6.55 6.21
CA ALA A 112 -18.35 6.98 5.16
C ALA A 112 -18.13 5.93 4.07
N CYS A 113 -17.96 4.65 4.44
CA CYS A 113 -17.85 3.56 3.48
C CYS A 113 -19.11 3.44 2.60
N ILE A 114 -20.29 3.55 3.19
CA ILE A 114 -21.57 3.47 2.48
C ILE A 114 -21.76 4.68 1.58
N LEU A 115 -21.41 5.88 2.05
CA LEU A 115 -21.40 7.10 1.24
C LEU A 115 -20.54 6.87 -0.01
N LEU A 116 -19.26 6.51 0.15
CA LEU A 116 -18.35 6.29 -0.98
C LEU A 116 -18.87 5.25 -1.97
N ALA A 117 -19.28 4.08 -1.49
CA ALA A 117 -19.75 2.99 -2.34
C ALA A 117 -21.03 3.35 -3.10
N SER A 118 -21.96 4.05 -2.45
CA SER A 118 -23.21 4.49 -3.07
C SER A 118 -22.94 5.50 -4.17
N ILE A 119 -22.08 6.49 -3.88
CA ILE A 119 -21.68 7.54 -4.81
C ILE A 119 -21.04 6.93 -6.06
N CYS A 120 -20.01 6.12 -5.86
CA CYS A 120 -19.27 5.50 -6.94
C CYS A 120 -20.14 4.49 -7.72
N GLY A 121 -21.03 3.78 -7.04
CA GLY A 121 -21.98 2.85 -7.66
C GLY A 121 -22.98 3.53 -8.59
N GLU A 122 -23.44 4.74 -8.23
CA GLU A 122 -24.39 5.54 -9.01
C GLU A 122 -23.72 6.22 -10.21
N VAL A 123 -22.53 6.80 -10.02
CA VAL A 123 -21.77 7.47 -11.09
C VAL A 123 -21.02 6.46 -11.99
N GLY A 124 -21.07 5.16 -11.66
CA GLY A 124 -20.40 4.10 -12.42
C GLY A 124 -18.88 4.09 -12.26
N ARG A 125 -18.36 4.70 -11.18
CA ARG A 125 -16.92 4.82 -10.86
C ARG A 125 -16.49 3.85 -9.77
N VAL A 126 -16.82 2.56 -9.93
CA VAL A 126 -16.47 1.49 -8.96
C VAL A 126 -14.94 1.29 -8.86
N ASP A 127 -14.18 1.75 -9.86
CA ASP A 127 -12.72 1.85 -9.82
C ASP A 127 -12.19 2.61 -8.59
N ILE A 128 -12.86 3.69 -8.18
CA ILE A 128 -12.48 4.47 -6.98
C ILE A 128 -12.66 3.62 -5.71
N VAL A 129 -13.73 2.83 -5.64
CA VAL A 129 -13.97 1.93 -4.48
C VAL A 129 -12.88 0.86 -4.40
N LEU A 130 -12.42 0.33 -5.54
CA LEU A 130 -11.32 -0.62 -5.59
C LEU A 130 -9.99 0.02 -5.19
N GLU A 131 -9.71 1.25 -5.61
CA GLU A 131 -8.51 2.00 -5.19
C GLU A 131 -8.52 2.26 -3.68
N VAL A 132 -9.63 2.73 -3.12
CA VAL A 132 -9.75 2.94 -1.67
C VAL A 132 -9.67 1.60 -0.92
N SER A 133 -10.21 0.51 -1.48
CA SER A 133 -10.05 -0.84 -0.92
C SER A 133 -8.58 -1.24 -0.81
N TYR A 134 -7.78 -0.96 -1.84
CA TYR A 134 -6.33 -1.19 -1.82
C TYR A 134 -5.65 -0.37 -0.72
N LYS A 135 -5.92 0.93 -0.64
CA LYS A 135 -5.32 1.82 0.38
C LYS A 135 -5.70 1.42 1.80
N VAL A 136 -6.93 0.98 2.02
CA VAL A 136 -7.41 0.48 3.31
C VAL A 136 -6.74 -0.85 3.70
N LEU A 137 -6.35 -1.69 2.73
CA LEU A 137 -5.50 -2.85 2.98
C LEU A 137 -4.05 -2.42 3.29
N GLN A 138 -3.53 -1.38 2.67
CA GLN A 138 -2.20 -0.84 2.99
C GLN A 138 -2.09 -0.28 4.42
N MET A 139 -3.21 0.03 5.09
CA MET A 139 -3.21 0.39 6.53
C MET A 139 -2.63 -0.72 7.43
N GLY A 140 -2.56 -1.95 6.92
CA GLY A 140 -1.78 -3.04 7.47
C GLY A 140 -2.37 -3.75 8.69
N LYS A 141 -1.54 -4.63 9.27
CA LYS A 141 -1.94 -5.64 10.27
C LYS A 141 -2.60 -5.06 11.53
N SER A 142 -2.27 -3.82 11.91
CA SER A 142 -2.85 -3.17 13.10
C SER A 142 -4.29 -2.70 12.91
N ASN A 143 -4.78 -2.66 11.66
CA ASN A 143 -6.09 -2.09 11.30
C ASN A 143 -7.09 -3.13 10.76
N ILE A 144 -6.83 -4.44 10.93
CA ILE A 144 -7.61 -5.54 10.34
C ILE A 144 -9.13 -5.36 10.50
N LEU A 145 -9.59 -4.98 11.69
CA LEU A 145 -11.03 -4.80 11.96
C LEU A 145 -11.64 -3.74 11.03
N TRP A 146 -11.01 -2.57 10.95
CA TRP A 146 -11.44 -1.46 10.10
C TRP A 146 -11.33 -1.82 8.61
N THR A 147 -10.24 -2.49 8.24
CA THR A 147 -10.00 -2.95 6.88
C THR A 147 -11.09 -3.90 6.41
N LEU A 148 -11.38 -4.96 7.17
CA LEU A 148 -12.41 -5.93 6.81
C LEU A 148 -13.80 -5.29 6.82
N LEU A 149 -14.09 -4.41 7.78
CA LEU A 149 -15.36 -3.68 7.83
C LEU A 149 -15.58 -2.86 6.56
N ALA A 150 -14.59 -2.08 6.11
CA ALA A 150 -14.69 -1.30 4.88
C ALA A 150 -14.93 -2.18 3.66
N LEU A 151 -14.15 -3.26 3.51
CA LEU A 151 -14.23 -4.15 2.35
C LEU A 151 -15.57 -4.87 2.25
N HIS A 152 -16.14 -5.31 3.38
CA HIS A 152 -17.47 -5.92 3.40
C HIS A 152 -18.58 -4.93 3.09
N VAL A 153 -18.49 -3.72 3.62
CA VAL A 153 -19.44 -2.65 3.30
C VAL A 153 -19.37 -2.32 1.80
N PHE A 154 -18.18 -2.17 1.24
CA PHE A 154 -17.99 -1.93 -0.19
C PHE A 154 -18.56 -3.05 -1.06
N ALA A 155 -18.22 -4.31 -0.74
CA ALA A 155 -18.74 -5.47 -1.47
C ALA A 155 -20.27 -5.56 -1.40
N SER A 156 -20.85 -5.28 -0.23
CA SER A 156 -22.29 -5.33 -0.05
C SER A 156 -23.03 -4.22 -0.79
N MET A 157 -22.49 -3.00 -0.79
CA MET A 157 -23.12 -1.84 -1.43
C MET A 157 -22.97 -1.85 -2.96
N CYS A 158 -21.81 -2.26 -3.47
CA CYS A 158 -21.55 -2.29 -4.91
C CYS A 158 -21.97 -3.62 -5.57
N GLY A 159 -22.15 -4.69 -4.79
CA GLY A 159 -22.59 -6.01 -5.24
C GLY A 159 -21.73 -6.55 -6.37
N ASP A 160 -22.38 -7.16 -7.37
CA ASP A 160 -21.71 -7.73 -8.54
C ASP A 160 -20.86 -6.71 -9.30
N LYS A 161 -21.12 -5.40 -9.25
CA LYS A 161 -20.27 -4.42 -9.96
C LYS A 161 -18.86 -4.33 -9.37
N PHE A 162 -18.72 -4.62 -8.09
CA PHE A 162 -17.43 -4.67 -7.38
C PHE A 162 -16.82 -6.06 -7.43
N LEU A 163 -17.66 -7.10 -7.38
CA LEU A 163 -17.23 -8.50 -7.37
C LEU A 163 -17.02 -9.09 -8.77
N ALA A 164 -17.57 -8.47 -9.82
CA ALA A 164 -17.54 -9.02 -11.17
C ALA A 164 -16.11 -9.18 -11.65
N PRO A 165 -15.69 -10.41 -11.98
CA PRO A 165 -14.43 -10.63 -12.64
C PRO A 165 -14.56 -10.11 -14.07
N LYS A 166 -14.16 -8.85 -14.29
CA LYS A 166 -13.49 -8.57 -15.57
C LYS A 166 -12.24 -9.44 -15.52
N SER A 167 -12.24 -10.53 -16.27
CA SER A 167 -11.11 -11.44 -16.41
C SER A 167 -9.80 -10.63 -16.44
N CYS A 168 -8.86 -10.97 -15.56
CA CYS A 168 -7.56 -10.31 -15.35
C CYS A 168 -7.53 -9.00 -14.55
N ASN A 169 -8.31 -8.87 -13.46
CA ASN A 169 -8.05 -7.84 -12.45
C ASN A 169 -7.26 -8.43 -11.27
N PHE A 170 -5.93 -8.26 -11.29
CA PHE A 170 -5.03 -8.70 -10.21
C PHE A 170 -5.36 -8.02 -8.88
N LEU A 171 -5.70 -6.73 -8.90
CA LEU A 171 -6.09 -6.01 -7.69
C LEU A 171 -7.33 -6.62 -7.03
N MET A 172 -8.40 -6.87 -7.79
CA MET A 172 -9.62 -7.44 -7.22
C MET A 172 -9.39 -8.85 -6.64
N THR A 173 -8.61 -9.67 -7.35
CA THR A 173 -8.26 -11.01 -6.88
C THR A 173 -7.40 -10.93 -5.63
N THR A 174 -6.49 -9.95 -5.54
CA THR A 174 -5.69 -9.67 -4.34
C THR A 174 -6.58 -9.30 -3.16
N ILE A 175 -7.47 -8.31 -3.31
CA ILE A 175 -8.42 -7.89 -2.26
C ILE A 175 -9.19 -9.11 -1.73
N ARG A 176 -9.73 -9.92 -2.63
CA ARG A 176 -10.49 -11.12 -2.28
C ARG A 176 -9.65 -12.14 -1.51
N LEU A 177 -8.47 -12.49 -2.01
CA LEU A 177 -7.61 -13.48 -1.38
C LEU A 177 -7.14 -13.03 0.01
N VAL A 178 -6.84 -11.73 0.17
CA VAL A 178 -6.48 -11.17 1.48
C VAL A 178 -7.66 -11.21 2.45
N VAL A 179 -8.88 -10.87 2.01
CA VAL A 179 -10.08 -11.00 2.87
C VAL A 179 -10.26 -12.45 3.33
N LEU A 180 -10.23 -13.41 2.40
CA LEU A 180 -10.37 -14.83 2.72
C LEU A 180 -9.27 -15.33 3.67
N LEU A 181 -8.03 -14.88 3.47
CA LEU A 181 -6.90 -15.18 4.35
C LEU A 181 -7.15 -14.70 5.79
N LEU A 182 -7.60 -13.45 5.95
CA LEU A 182 -7.82 -12.84 7.25
C LEU A 182 -9.04 -13.41 7.98
N GLU A 183 -10.07 -13.83 7.24
CA GLU A 183 -11.26 -14.47 7.80
C GLU A 183 -11.06 -15.96 8.13
N SER A 184 -10.07 -16.62 7.52
CA SER A 184 -9.82 -18.04 7.72
C SER A 184 -9.68 -18.40 9.20
N ASN A 185 -10.51 -19.33 9.65
CA ASN A 185 -10.42 -19.92 10.99
C ASN A 185 -9.37 -21.02 11.08
N ASP A 186 -8.77 -21.40 9.95
CA ASP A 186 -7.77 -22.46 9.91
C ASP A 186 -6.41 -21.91 10.37
N THR A 187 -6.16 -22.02 11.67
CA THR A 187 -4.88 -21.70 12.29
C THR A 187 -3.80 -22.74 11.99
N SER A 188 -4.11 -23.85 11.30
CA SER A 188 -3.13 -24.93 11.06
C SER A 188 -2.04 -24.56 10.05
N LEU A 189 -2.25 -23.51 9.24
CA LEU A 189 -1.41 -23.27 8.07
C LEU A 189 -0.23 -22.29 8.30
N CYS A 190 -0.09 -21.61 9.44
CA CYS A 190 1.00 -20.64 9.69
C CYS A 190 1.27 -19.64 8.53
N LEU A 191 0.26 -19.41 7.68
CA LEU A 191 0.39 -18.62 6.44
C LEU A 191 0.43 -17.13 6.72
N VAL A 192 -0.23 -16.72 7.80
CA VAL A 192 -0.35 -15.32 8.19
C VAL A 192 0.79 -14.95 9.13
N SER A 193 1.23 -13.70 9.07
CA SER A 193 2.24 -13.12 9.94
C SER A 193 2.00 -13.33 11.45
N SER A 194 3.10 -13.33 12.22
CA SER A 194 3.07 -13.61 13.67
C SER A 194 2.17 -12.62 14.41
N TYR A 195 2.21 -11.34 14.02
CA TYR A 195 1.39 -10.28 14.59
C TYR A 195 -0.11 -10.58 14.46
N ILE A 196 -0.55 -11.07 13.31
CA ILE A 196 -1.98 -11.35 13.09
C ILE A 196 -2.39 -12.58 13.87
N GLN A 197 -1.55 -13.60 13.95
CA GLN A 197 -1.83 -14.79 14.76
C GLN A 197 -2.04 -14.42 16.24
N SER A 198 -1.24 -13.49 16.78
CA SER A 198 -1.36 -13.05 18.18
C SER A 198 -2.47 -12.04 18.42
N ASN A 199 -2.80 -11.21 17.44
CA ASN A 199 -3.73 -10.07 17.59
C ASN A 199 -5.02 -10.21 16.78
N LYS A 200 -5.35 -11.42 16.30
CA LYS A 200 -6.58 -11.66 15.54
C LYS A 200 -7.78 -11.21 16.40
N PRO A 201 -8.63 -10.28 15.93
CA PRO A 201 -9.78 -9.85 16.70
C PRO A 201 -10.70 -11.04 16.98
N THR A 202 -10.95 -11.31 18.27
CA THR A 202 -11.84 -12.40 18.71
C THR A 202 -13.30 -12.18 18.35
N THR A 203 -13.66 -10.94 18.01
CA THR A 203 -15.02 -10.51 17.70
C THR A 203 -15.32 -10.41 16.21
N LEU A 204 -14.39 -10.80 15.33
CA LEU A 204 -14.65 -10.72 13.90
C LEU A 204 -15.64 -11.84 13.53
N PRO A 205 -16.89 -11.53 13.15
CA PRO A 205 -17.82 -12.56 12.74
C PRO A 205 -17.30 -13.15 11.44
N SER A 206 -17.04 -14.46 11.40
CA SER A 206 -16.86 -15.14 10.12
C SER A 206 -18.14 -14.95 9.31
N CYS A 207 -18.05 -14.27 8.17
CA CYS A 207 -19.23 -13.98 7.37
C CYS A 207 -19.83 -15.30 6.85
N ALA A 208 -21.00 -15.68 7.36
CA ALA A 208 -21.68 -16.94 6.99
C ALA A 208 -22.01 -17.02 5.49
N HIS A 209 -22.17 -15.87 4.84
CA HIS A 209 -22.39 -15.70 3.40
C HIS A 209 -21.42 -14.68 2.81
N CYS A 210 -20.12 -14.90 3.02
CA CYS A 210 -19.08 -13.99 2.55
C CYS A 210 -19.15 -13.80 1.02
N LEU A 211 -19.38 -12.55 0.58
CA LEU A 211 -19.44 -12.18 -0.83
C LEU A 211 -18.11 -12.41 -1.58
N PHE A 212 -17.01 -12.58 -0.84
CA PHE A 212 -15.69 -12.91 -1.38
C PHE A 212 -15.46 -14.41 -1.57
N ASN A 213 -16.33 -15.28 -1.02
CA ASN A 213 -16.20 -16.74 -1.09
C ASN A 213 -16.86 -17.30 -2.36
N VAL A 214 -16.32 -16.97 -3.54
CA VAL A 214 -16.92 -17.31 -4.84
C VAL A 214 -16.01 -18.20 -5.72
N ASP A 215 -14.68 -18.15 -5.54
CA ASP A 215 -13.70 -18.78 -6.45
C ASP A 215 -12.73 -19.75 -5.77
N THR A 216 -12.18 -20.68 -6.56
CA THR A 216 -11.22 -21.71 -6.16
C THR A 216 -9.74 -21.34 -6.31
N VAL A 217 -9.42 -20.06 -6.56
CA VAL A 217 -8.03 -19.62 -6.81
C VAL A 217 -7.20 -19.76 -5.53
N SER A 218 -6.10 -20.50 -5.60
CA SER A 218 -5.15 -20.60 -4.49
C SER A 218 -4.22 -19.38 -4.43
N ILE A 219 -3.81 -18.99 -3.22
CA ILE A 219 -2.86 -17.89 -3.01
C ILE A 219 -1.53 -18.19 -3.72
N ASP A 220 -1.00 -19.40 -3.59
CA ASP A 220 0.28 -19.79 -4.20
C ASP A 220 0.23 -19.70 -5.74
N GLY A 221 -0.88 -20.15 -6.36
CA GLY A 221 -1.06 -20.08 -7.81
C GLY A 221 -1.21 -18.65 -8.31
N PHE A 222 -1.91 -17.81 -7.55
CA PHE A 222 -2.05 -16.38 -7.87
C PHE A 222 -0.72 -15.64 -7.78
N ILE A 223 0.06 -15.89 -6.74
CA ILE A 223 1.36 -15.26 -6.50
C ILE A 223 2.37 -15.70 -7.56
N SER A 224 2.36 -16.97 -7.92
CA SER A 224 3.16 -17.46 -9.06
C SER A 224 2.80 -16.72 -10.34
N SER A 225 1.50 -16.50 -10.61
CA SER A 225 1.05 -15.75 -11.79
C SER A 225 1.54 -14.29 -11.79
N LEU A 226 1.50 -13.61 -10.63
CA LEU A 226 2.05 -12.25 -10.49
C LEU A 226 3.56 -12.21 -10.76
N LEU A 227 4.30 -13.19 -10.27
CA LEU A 227 5.75 -13.29 -10.46
C LEU A 227 6.13 -13.68 -11.89
N ASP A 228 5.31 -14.47 -12.57
CA ASP A 228 5.50 -14.80 -13.98
C ASP A 228 5.27 -13.56 -14.87
N GLU A 229 4.24 -12.77 -14.59
CA GLU A 229 4.02 -11.47 -15.26
C GLU A 229 5.16 -10.47 -15.00
N LEU A 230 5.69 -10.47 -13.78
CA LEU A 230 6.86 -9.67 -13.42
C LEU A 230 8.10 -10.13 -14.20
N ASP A 231 8.37 -11.44 -14.27
CA ASP A 231 9.50 -11.97 -15.03
C ASP A 231 9.38 -11.62 -16.53
N LEU A 232 8.17 -11.73 -17.10
CA LEU A 232 7.88 -11.31 -18.47
C LEU A 232 8.19 -9.82 -18.69
N CYS A 233 7.83 -8.94 -17.75
CA CYS A 233 8.19 -7.52 -17.82
C CYS A 233 9.71 -7.31 -17.88
N SER A 234 10.46 -8.08 -17.08
CA SER A 234 11.92 -8.02 -17.06
C SER A 234 12.54 -8.41 -18.41
N LEU A 235 12.05 -9.49 -19.02
CA LEU A 235 12.50 -9.99 -20.31
C LEU A 235 12.20 -8.99 -21.45
N GLN A 236 11.01 -8.39 -21.42
CA GLN A 236 10.63 -7.36 -22.39
C GLN A 236 11.53 -6.13 -22.29
N TRP A 237 11.87 -5.70 -21.08
CA TRP A 237 12.74 -4.55 -20.85
C TRP A 237 14.18 -4.80 -21.31
N ASN A 238 14.70 -6.00 -21.07
CA ASN A 238 16.03 -6.43 -21.51
C ASN A 238 16.16 -6.47 -23.05
N ASN A 239 15.09 -6.84 -23.76
CA ASN A 239 15.13 -6.96 -25.23
C ASN A 239 15.10 -5.61 -25.95
N ARG A 240 14.58 -4.54 -25.34
CA ARG A 240 14.55 -3.19 -25.96
C ARG A 240 15.91 -2.51 -26.05
N THR A 241 16.91 -2.97 -25.30
CA THR A 241 18.30 -2.59 -25.55
C THR A 241 18.88 -3.16 -26.85
N CYS A 242 18.14 -3.98 -27.62
CA CYS A 242 18.63 -4.67 -28.81
C CYS A 242 17.79 -4.52 -30.10
N SER A 243 16.65 -3.80 -30.13
CA SER A 243 15.94 -3.59 -31.40
C SER A 243 15.17 -2.26 -31.50
N ASN A 244 15.45 -1.52 -32.58
CA ASN A 244 14.72 -0.34 -33.05
C ASN A 244 13.43 -0.70 -33.81
N GLU A 245 12.81 -1.84 -33.50
CA GLU A 245 11.57 -2.25 -34.15
C GLU A 245 10.38 -2.02 -33.24
N ASN A 246 9.43 -1.24 -33.75
CA ASN A 246 8.14 -0.96 -33.11
C ASN A 246 7.37 -2.28 -32.91
N ILE A 247 7.54 -2.91 -31.76
CA ILE A 247 6.72 -4.05 -31.35
C ILE A 247 5.40 -3.49 -30.79
N THR A 248 4.52 -3.09 -31.69
CA THR A 248 3.07 -3.07 -31.41
C THR A 248 2.61 -4.52 -31.29
N ARG A 249 2.36 -4.97 -30.05
CA ARG A 249 1.22 -5.83 -29.64
C ARG A 249 1.53 -6.57 -28.34
N CYS A 250 0.75 -6.27 -27.29
CA CYS A 250 0.17 -7.28 -26.40
C CYS A 250 -1.11 -6.71 -25.73
N SER A 251 -2.20 -7.47 -25.88
CA SER A 251 -3.55 -7.33 -25.31
C SER A 251 -4.52 -6.30 -25.92
N SER A 252 -5.49 -6.83 -26.67
CA SER A 252 -6.73 -6.18 -27.12
C SER A 252 -7.76 -5.93 -26.00
N HIS A 253 -7.36 -5.94 -24.72
CA HIS A 253 -8.23 -5.70 -23.57
C HIS A 253 -8.02 -4.35 -22.87
N MET A 254 -7.16 -3.48 -23.42
CA MET A 254 -6.90 -2.16 -22.85
C MET A 254 -7.99 -1.14 -23.22
N VAL A 255 -9.19 -1.35 -22.70
CA VAL A 255 -10.12 -0.25 -22.42
C VAL A 255 -10.04 -0.03 -20.91
N SER A 256 -9.24 0.96 -20.51
CA SER A 256 -9.24 1.56 -19.17
C SER A 256 -8.99 0.56 -18.02
N SER A 257 -7.74 0.18 -17.78
CA SER A 257 -7.30 -0.27 -16.45
C SER A 257 -7.55 0.86 -15.46
N GLY A 258 -8.49 0.66 -14.55
CA GLY A 258 -9.10 1.68 -13.68
C GLY A 258 -8.21 2.27 -12.58
N LEU A 259 -6.89 2.17 -12.68
CA LEU A 259 -6.01 3.11 -11.98
C LEU A 259 -5.70 4.22 -12.98
N ASP A 260 -6.56 5.24 -13.05
CA ASP A 260 -6.14 6.56 -13.53
C ASP A 260 -5.31 7.21 -12.40
N THR A 261 -4.21 6.55 -12.04
CA THR A 261 -3.21 7.15 -11.18
C THR A 261 -2.53 8.20 -12.03
N ARG A 262 -3.00 9.44 -11.90
CA ARG A 262 -2.08 10.57 -11.88
C ARG A 262 -0.99 10.19 -10.89
N CYS A 263 0.11 9.66 -11.40
CA CYS A 263 1.22 9.16 -10.62
C CYS A 263 1.71 10.34 -9.78
N SER A 264 1.28 10.38 -8.51
CA SER A 264 1.59 11.48 -7.63
C SER A 264 3.08 11.45 -7.30
N GLU A 265 3.63 12.63 -7.04
CA GLU A 265 5.05 12.90 -6.79
C GLU A 265 5.66 12.11 -5.60
N THR A 266 4.88 11.27 -4.93
CA THR A 266 5.26 10.46 -3.78
C THR A 266 5.83 9.09 -4.15
N CYS A 267 5.67 8.62 -5.39
CA CYS A 267 6.31 7.39 -5.83
C CYS A 267 7.82 7.57 -5.94
N ASN A 268 8.59 6.86 -5.12
CA ASN A 268 10.06 6.91 -5.14
C ASN A 268 10.66 6.48 -6.50
N ILE A 269 9.93 5.68 -7.29
CA ILE A 269 10.29 5.30 -8.67
C ILE A 269 10.10 6.51 -9.62
N PHE A 270 9.06 7.32 -9.42
CA PHE A 270 8.81 8.54 -10.21
C PHE A 270 9.81 9.66 -9.88
N LYS A 271 10.23 9.77 -8.61
CA LYS A 271 11.35 10.67 -8.21
C LYS A 271 12.67 10.30 -8.90
N GLN A 272 12.87 9.02 -9.22
CA GLN A 272 14.06 8.53 -9.92
C GLN A 272 14.03 8.85 -11.41
N GLY A 273 12.84 8.86 -12.03
CA GLY A 273 12.65 9.31 -13.42
C GLY A 273 12.98 10.79 -13.63
N LYS A 274 12.71 11.64 -12.64
CA LYS A 274 13.00 13.09 -12.68
C LYS A 274 14.51 13.42 -12.67
N LEU A 275 15.36 12.48 -12.26
CA LEU A 275 16.82 12.61 -12.36
C LEU A 275 17.36 12.31 -13.77
N SER A 276 16.52 11.83 -14.69
CA SER A 276 16.87 11.36 -16.03
C SER A 276 16.29 12.24 -17.16
N GLU A 277 15.67 13.38 -16.83
CA GLU A 277 14.81 14.18 -17.74
C GLU A 277 15.52 14.99 -18.84
N ASP A 278 16.76 14.65 -19.21
CA ASP A 278 17.51 15.38 -20.25
C ASP A 278 17.53 14.70 -21.64
N THR A 279 16.64 13.75 -21.94
CA THR A 279 16.60 13.19 -23.31
C THR A 279 15.21 12.81 -23.82
N HIS A 280 14.77 13.54 -24.83
CA HIS A 280 13.51 13.37 -25.56
C HIS A 280 13.40 12.06 -26.37
N ASN A 281 12.14 11.65 -26.56
CA ASN A 281 11.59 10.74 -27.59
C ASN A 281 11.88 9.24 -27.46
N TYR A 282 11.09 8.55 -26.63
CA TYR A 282 10.94 7.09 -26.67
C TYR A 282 9.52 6.66 -27.09
N PRO A 283 9.36 5.84 -28.14
CA PRO A 283 8.06 5.26 -28.50
C PRO A 283 7.75 4.01 -27.65
N ALA A 284 6.47 3.90 -27.28
CA ALA A 284 5.82 2.86 -26.49
C ALA A 284 6.33 2.73 -25.04
N GLU A 285 5.74 3.53 -24.14
CA GLU A 285 5.63 3.26 -22.69
C GLU A 285 5.41 1.76 -22.48
N ILE A 286 6.44 1.04 -22.04
CA ILE A 286 6.17 -0.14 -21.22
C ILE A 286 5.44 0.43 -20.01
N ASN A 287 4.21 -0.01 -19.79
CA ASN A 287 3.29 0.62 -18.84
C ASN A 287 3.87 0.50 -17.42
N LEU A 288 4.66 1.49 -17.01
CA LEU A 288 5.28 1.60 -15.69
C LEU A 288 4.21 1.46 -14.59
N CYS A 289 2.97 1.87 -14.88
CA CYS A 289 1.85 1.68 -13.96
C CYS A 289 1.51 0.20 -13.76
N TYR A 290 1.55 -0.64 -14.81
CA TYR A 290 1.33 -2.08 -14.69
C TYR A 290 2.43 -2.77 -13.88
N PHE A 291 3.69 -2.45 -14.15
CA PHE A 291 4.81 -2.96 -13.34
C PHE A 291 4.67 -2.52 -11.87
N THR A 292 4.35 -1.24 -11.64
CA THR A 292 4.14 -0.70 -10.30
C THR A 292 2.97 -1.39 -9.60
N GLU A 293 1.88 -1.70 -10.31
CA GLU A 293 0.76 -2.47 -9.79
C GLU A 293 1.21 -3.86 -9.31
N LEU A 294 1.93 -4.62 -10.14
CA LEU A 294 2.43 -5.95 -9.75
C LEU A 294 3.29 -5.91 -8.48
N ILE A 295 4.22 -4.95 -8.40
CA ILE A 295 5.07 -4.73 -7.22
C ILE A 295 4.23 -4.39 -5.99
N SER A 296 3.27 -3.49 -6.15
CA SER A 296 2.38 -3.00 -5.10
C SER A 296 1.48 -4.09 -4.53
N LEU A 297 1.07 -5.06 -5.37
CA LEU A 297 0.29 -6.22 -4.94
C LEU A 297 1.15 -7.25 -4.21
N LEU A 298 2.38 -7.50 -4.67
CA LEU A 298 3.33 -8.38 -3.98
C LEU A 298 3.72 -7.82 -2.60
N GLU A 299 3.96 -6.51 -2.51
CA GLU A 299 4.19 -5.82 -1.24
C GLU A 299 3.01 -5.99 -0.29
N LEU A 300 1.78 -5.86 -0.80
CA LEU A 300 0.57 -6.03 -0.01
C LEU A 300 0.45 -7.44 0.61
N PHE A 301 0.77 -8.49 -0.15
CA PHE A 301 0.83 -9.83 0.42
C PHE A 301 1.90 -9.96 1.50
N GLY A 302 3.05 -9.32 1.31
CA GLY A 302 4.12 -9.26 2.34
C GLY A 302 3.71 -8.58 3.64
N ILE A 303 2.66 -7.74 3.63
CA ILE A 303 2.07 -7.14 4.83
C ILE A 303 1.24 -8.18 5.60
N TYR A 304 0.65 -9.18 4.97
CA TYR A 304 -0.27 -10.09 5.68
C TYR A 304 0.32 -11.48 5.91
N MET A 305 1.15 -11.96 4.99
CA MET A 305 1.71 -13.30 5.02
C MET A 305 2.87 -13.42 6.01
N SER A 306 3.17 -14.66 6.43
CA SER A 306 4.29 -14.94 7.32
C SER A 306 5.63 -14.73 6.63
N CYS A 307 6.65 -14.40 7.43
CA CYS A 307 8.02 -14.21 6.95
C CYS A 307 8.51 -15.46 6.17
N GLU A 308 8.30 -16.65 6.72
CA GLU A 308 8.74 -17.90 6.08
C GLU A 308 8.04 -18.17 4.75
N TRP A 309 6.71 -18.01 4.70
CA TRP A 309 5.96 -18.21 3.46
C TRP A 309 6.35 -17.18 2.40
N THR A 310 6.46 -15.91 2.78
CA THR A 310 6.80 -14.81 1.85
C THR A 310 8.21 -14.96 1.31
N TYR A 311 9.16 -15.36 2.16
CA TYR A 311 10.52 -15.63 1.72
C TYR A 311 10.56 -16.74 0.66
N ASN A 312 9.90 -17.86 0.94
CA ASN A 312 9.95 -19.05 0.08
C ASN A 312 9.20 -18.86 -1.25
N ASN A 313 8.05 -18.17 -1.25
CA ASN A 313 7.19 -18.06 -2.43
C ASN A 313 7.40 -16.78 -3.25
N VAL A 314 7.90 -15.70 -2.62
CA VAL A 314 8.05 -14.39 -3.28
C VAL A 314 9.53 -14.01 -3.40
N VAL A 315 10.23 -13.88 -2.27
CA VAL A 315 11.57 -13.27 -2.25
C VAL A 315 12.59 -14.07 -3.06
N ILE A 316 12.58 -15.40 -2.98
CA ILE A 316 13.50 -16.24 -3.77
C ILE A 316 13.34 -15.95 -5.28
N ARG A 317 12.11 -15.96 -5.77
CA ARG A 317 11.78 -15.68 -7.18
C ARG A 317 12.13 -14.26 -7.59
N LEU A 318 11.89 -13.27 -6.72
CA LEU A 318 12.29 -11.87 -6.99
C LEU A 318 13.81 -11.74 -7.17
N LEU A 319 14.60 -12.43 -6.35
CA LEU A 319 16.06 -12.41 -6.45
C LEU A 319 16.54 -13.12 -7.73
N GLU A 320 15.88 -14.21 -8.14
CA GLU A 320 16.15 -14.88 -9.42
C GLU A 320 15.86 -13.96 -10.62
N ILE A 321 14.74 -13.24 -10.62
CA ILE A 321 14.42 -12.25 -11.66
C ILE A 321 15.46 -11.11 -11.66
N LEU A 322 15.86 -10.64 -10.48
CA LEU A 322 16.87 -9.59 -10.33
C LEU A 322 18.23 -10.01 -10.92
N GLU A 323 18.67 -11.25 -10.68
CA GLU A 323 19.93 -11.78 -11.22
C GLU A 323 19.96 -11.85 -12.75
N LEU A 324 18.79 -12.04 -13.38
CA LEU A 324 18.63 -12.11 -14.84
C LEU A 324 18.34 -10.74 -15.48
N CYS A 325 18.06 -9.70 -14.68
CA CYS A 325 17.68 -8.39 -15.17
C CYS A 325 18.90 -7.54 -15.55
N MET A 326 18.89 -6.98 -16.77
CA MET A 326 19.90 -6.05 -17.26
C MET A 326 19.47 -4.58 -17.15
N CYS A 327 18.18 -4.32 -16.88
CA CYS A 327 17.64 -2.98 -16.76
C CYS A 327 17.86 -2.40 -15.35
N ARG A 328 18.57 -1.28 -15.27
CA ARG A 328 18.91 -0.61 -14.00
C ARG A 328 17.69 -0.15 -13.22
N ASP A 329 16.75 0.54 -13.85
CA ASP A 329 15.57 1.09 -13.16
C ASP A 329 14.65 -0.03 -12.65
N TYR A 330 14.54 -1.11 -13.44
CA TYR A 330 13.82 -2.31 -13.06
C TYR A 330 14.47 -3.01 -11.85
N SER A 331 15.78 -3.25 -11.89
CA SER A 331 16.54 -3.81 -10.78
C SER A 331 16.41 -2.94 -9.52
N ALA A 332 16.44 -1.62 -9.65
CA ALA A 332 16.28 -0.70 -8.53
C ALA A 332 14.91 -0.85 -7.87
N ALA A 333 13.83 -0.91 -8.65
CA ALA A 333 12.48 -1.10 -8.12
C ALA A 333 12.27 -2.48 -7.46
N LEU A 334 12.82 -3.55 -8.04
CA LEU A 334 12.80 -4.88 -7.40
C LEU A 334 13.55 -4.89 -6.06
N LEU A 335 14.71 -4.22 -5.98
CA LEU A 335 15.46 -4.09 -4.74
C LEU A 335 14.70 -3.28 -3.69
N VAL A 336 13.94 -2.26 -4.10
CA VAL A 336 13.04 -1.53 -3.19
C VAL A 336 11.96 -2.46 -2.64
N LEU A 337 11.32 -3.29 -3.47
CA LEU A 337 10.35 -4.28 -3.01
C LEU A 337 10.98 -5.27 -2.02
N VAL A 338 12.15 -5.83 -2.35
CA VAL A 338 12.89 -6.74 -1.45
C VAL A 338 13.22 -6.05 -0.13
N SER A 339 13.58 -4.76 -0.15
CA SER A 339 13.82 -3.97 1.05
C SER A 339 12.55 -3.81 1.90
N GLN A 340 11.39 -3.53 1.29
CA GLN A 340 10.13 -3.41 2.02
C GLN A 340 9.72 -4.75 2.67
N LEU A 341 9.82 -5.84 1.92
CA LEU A 341 9.57 -7.18 2.45
C LEU A 341 10.53 -7.52 3.59
N GLY A 342 11.82 -7.17 3.44
CA GLY A 342 12.84 -7.34 4.48
C GLY A 342 12.51 -6.60 5.77
N ARG A 343 12.06 -5.33 5.69
CA ARG A 343 11.58 -4.57 6.86
C ARG A 343 10.39 -5.25 7.53
N SER A 344 9.38 -5.64 6.74
CA SER A 344 8.20 -6.35 7.25
C SER A 344 8.58 -7.63 8.00
N PHE A 345 9.58 -8.36 7.51
CA PHE A 345 10.08 -9.56 8.20
C PHE A 345 10.73 -9.22 9.53
N VAL A 346 11.62 -8.24 9.55
CA VAL A 346 12.28 -7.80 10.79
C VAL A 346 11.27 -7.32 11.82
N ASP A 347 10.26 -6.56 11.40
CA ASP A 347 9.20 -6.05 12.27
C ASP A 347 8.32 -7.19 12.83
N ASP A 348 8.18 -8.30 12.09
CA ASP A 348 7.33 -9.44 12.47
C ASP A 348 8.06 -10.50 13.32
N VAL A 349 9.32 -10.81 13.01
CA VAL A 349 10.06 -11.94 13.60
C VAL A 349 11.46 -11.59 14.13
N GLY A 350 11.96 -10.39 13.87
CA GLY A 350 13.28 -9.92 14.32
C GLY A 350 14.46 -10.36 13.43
N TYR A 351 15.63 -9.76 13.69
CA TYR A 351 16.83 -9.88 12.83
C TYR A 351 17.49 -11.26 12.77
N GLU A 352 17.31 -12.07 13.82
CA GLU A 352 17.97 -13.37 14.01
C GLU A 352 17.13 -14.55 13.47
N GLU A 353 15.93 -14.28 12.96
CA GLU A 353 15.12 -15.32 12.34
C GLU A 353 15.82 -15.89 11.08
N ARG A 354 15.59 -17.17 10.81
CA ARG A 354 16.27 -17.94 9.76
C ARG A 354 16.07 -17.35 8.36
N SER A 355 14.85 -17.01 7.99
CA SER A 355 14.48 -16.44 6.70
C SER A 355 15.03 -15.03 6.53
N VAL A 356 15.01 -14.19 7.58
CA VAL A 356 15.70 -12.88 7.61
C VAL A 356 17.19 -13.05 7.39
N SER A 357 17.82 -14.00 8.09
CA SER A 357 19.25 -14.29 7.95
C SER A 357 19.61 -14.81 6.55
N LYS A 358 18.76 -15.66 5.95
CA LYS A 358 18.94 -16.10 4.56
C LYS A 358 18.85 -14.96 3.56
N LEU A 359 17.87 -14.06 3.73
CA LEU A 359 17.73 -12.86 2.89
C LEU A 359 18.97 -11.96 3.01
N ARG A 360 19.41 -11.68 4.23
CA ARG A 360 20.62 -10.91 4.50
C ARG A 360 21.85 -11.51 3.81
N ASN A 361 22.04 -12.82 3.91
CA ASN A 361 23.16 -13.50 3.24
C ASN A 361 23.07 -13.39 1.71
N LYS A 362 21.87 -13.53 1.11
CA LYS A 362 21.69 -13.36 -0.34
C LYS A 362 21.97 -11.92 -0.79
N LEU A 363 21.47 -10.93 -0.05
CA LEU A 363 21.74 -9.51 -0.33
C LEU A 363 23.23 -9.19 -0.21
N SER A 364 23.89 -9.68 0.84
CA SER A 364 25.35 -9.55 1.01
C SER A 364 26.13 -10.18 -0.15
N LEU A 365 25.68 -11.33 -0.66
CA LEU A 365 26.29 -11.98 -1.82
C LEU A 365 26.14 -11.12 -3.09
N LEU A 366 25.00 -10.48 -3.30
CA LEU A 366 24.79 -9.55 -4.44
C LEU A 366 25.77 -8.37 -4.41
N LEU A 367 26.16 -7.90 -3.22
CA LEU A 367 27.16 -6.84 -3.06
C LEU A 367 28.61 -7.34 -3.21
N THR A 368 28.82 -8.65 -3.19
CA THR A 368 30.16 -9.25 -3.21
C THR A 368 30.68 -9.35 -4.64
N GLY A 369 31.53 -8.42 -5.05
CA GLY A 369 32.31 -8.52 -6.29
C GLY A 369 32.66 -7.19 -6.92
N ALA A 370 33.72 -7.17 -7.74
CA ALA A 370 34.12 -5.98 -8.49
C ALA A 370 33.04 -5.52 -9.51
N HIS A 371 32.06 -6.37 -9.81
CA HIS A 371 30.93 -6.05 -10.67
C HIS A 371 29.98 -5.04 -10.01
N PHE A 372 29.72 -5.15 -8.70
CA PHE A 372 28.77 -4.27 -8.00
C PHE A 372 29.16 -2.79 -8.10
N THR A 373 30.42 -2.44 -7.82
CA THR A 373 30.87 -1.04 -7.86
C THR A 373 31.22 -0.53 -9.26
N LYS A 374 31.48 -1.42 -10.23
CA LYS A 374 31.92 -1.04 -11.58
C LYS A 374 30.85 -1.12 -12.67
N SER A 375 29.81 -1.95 -12.50
CA SER A 375 28.81 -2.22 -13.54
C SER A 375 27.43 -1.67 -13.22
N TRP A 376 27.07 -1.58 -11.94
CA TRP A 376 25.76 -1.09 -11.51
C TRP A 376 25.78 0.43 -11.42
N SER A 377 24.69 1.07 -11.85
CA SER A 377 24.52 2.50 -11.63
C SER A 377 24.42 2.81 -10.14
N LEU A 378 24.77 4.03 -9.77
CA LEU A 378 24.72 4.48 -8.39
C LEU A 378 23.32 4.30 -7.76
N SER A 379 22.25 4.50 -8.56
CA SER A 379 20.87 4.25 -8.16
C SER A 379 20.64 2.82 -7.67
N VAL A 380 21.09 1.83 -8.45
CA VAL A 380 20.94 0.40 -8.11
C VAL A 380 21.84 0.04 -6.93
N GLN A 381 23.03 0.64 -6.84
CA GLN A 381 23.89 0.47 -5.67
C GLN A 381 23.21 0.98 -4.39
N PHE A 382 22.55 2.15 -4.44
CA PHE A 382 21.85 2.72 -3.29
C PHE A 382 20.67 1.84 -2.86
N THR A 383 19.86 1.36 -3.80
CA THR A 383 18.73 0.48 -3.45
C THR A 383 19.19 -0.88 -2.94
N ALA A 384 20.29 -1.43 -3.46
CA ALA A 384 20.87 -2.67 -2.96
C ALA A 384 21.41 -2.54 -1.53
N ILE A 385 22.13 -1.44 -1.26
CA ILE A 385 22.61 -1.12 0.10
C ILE A 385 21.42 -0.87 1.02
N GLY A 386 20.38 -0.17 0.56
CA GLY A 386 19.14 0.04 1.32
C GLY A 386 18.42 -1.25 1.66
N ALA A 387 18.36 -2.19 0.71
CA ALA A 387 17.82 -3.53 0.95
C ALA A 387 18.62 -4.27 2.02
N LEU A 388 19.95 -4.24 1.97
CA LEU A 388 20.77 -4.87 3.00
C LEU A 388 20.62 -4.18 4.36
N VAL A 389 20.68 -2.85 4.41
CA VAL A 389 20.50 -2.06 5.65
C VAL A 389 19.14 -2.37 6.30
N SER A 390 18.10 -2.57 5.49
CA SER A 390 16.75 -2.86 6.00
C SER A 390 16.61 -4.17 6.78
N VAL A 391 17.60 -5.06 6.68
CA VAL A 391 17.65 -6.34 7.41
C VAL A 391 18.80 -6.39 8.42
N LEU A 392 19.34 -5.23 8.80
CA LEU A 392 20.40 -5.07 9.80
C LEU A 392 19.91 -4.27 11.03
N PRO A 393 20.41 -4.58 12.23
CA PRO A 393 19.96 -3.92 13.47
C PRO A 393 20.50 -2.50 13.66
N LEU A 394 21.43 -2.06 12.80
CA LEU A 394 22.01 -0.72 12.86
C LEU A 394 21.60 0.11 11.64
N PRO A 395 21.21 1.37 11.84
CA PRO A 395 20.98 2.30 10.75
C PRO A 395 22.28 2.63 10.02
N PHE A 396 22.15 3.08 8.77
CA PHE A 396 23.26 3.34 7.85
C PHE A 396 24.31 4.30 8.43
N ASP A 397 23.88 5.39 9.06
CA ASP A 397 24.74 6.41 9.66
C ASP A 397 25.67 5.81 10.72
N LYS A 398 25.15 4.92 11.57
CA LYS A 398 25.94 4.21 12.59
C LYS A 398 26.92 3.23 11.96
N ILE A 399 26.52 2.54 10.90
CA ILE A 399 27.40 1.61 10.17
C ILE A 399 28.61 2.37 9.61
N VAL A 400 28.38 3.44 8.85
CA VAL A 400 29.47 4.21 8.23
C VAL A 400 30.32 5.00 9.23
N ALA A 401 29.73 5.45 10.35
CA ALA A 401 30.46 6.16 11.40
C ALA A 401 31.38 5.23 12.21
N THR A 402 31.01 3.96 12.35
CA THR A 402 31.81 2.97 13.07
C THR A 402 33.06 2.58 12.28
N GLY A 403 33.03 2.76 10.95
CA GLY A 403 34.15 2.50 10.05
C GLY A 403 34.62 1.04 10.13
N SER A 404 35.91 0.81 9.87
CA SER A 404 36.52 -0.52 9.95
C SER A 404 36.86 -0.97 11.39
N ARG A 405 36.26 -0.36 12.43
CA ARG A 405 36.47 -0.86 13.80
C ARG A 405 35.91 -2.28 13.87
N GLN A 406 36.60 -3.12 14.61
CA GLN A 406 36.26 -4.53 14.79
C GLN A 406 34.92 -4.60 15.55
N LEU A 407 33.84 -4.55 14.80
CA LEU A 407 32.54 -5.01 15.24
C LEU A 407 32.71 -6.50 15.55
N SER A 408 32.13 -6.94 16.66
CA SER A 408 32.10 -8.34 17.07
C SER A 408 30.63 -8.71 17.16
N GLY A 409 30.17 -9.55 16.23
CA GLY A 409 28.76 -9.93 16.15
C GLY A 409 28.38 -10.73 14.91
N SER A 410 27.13 -11.19 14.88
CA SER A 410 26.53 -11.95 13.78
C SER A 410 26.36 -11.18 12.46
N PHE A 411 26.74 -9.89 12.42
CA PHE A 411 26.47 -8.96 11.31
C PHE A 411 27.73 -8.23 10.78
N ASP A 412 28.93 -8.64 11.25
CA ASP A 412 30.17 -7.90 11.00
C ASP A 412 30.54 -7.86 9.51
N VAL A 413 30.24 -8.92 8.77
CA VAL A 413 30.58 -9.05 7.35
C VAL A 413 29.80 -8.02 6.52
N GLU A 414 28.50 -7.94 6.75
CA GLU A 414 27.58 -7.06 6.04
C GLU A 414 27.85 -5.58 6.37
N MET A 415 28.07 -5.27 7.64
CA MET A 415 28.42 -3.90 8.07
C MET A 415 29.76 -3.43 7.49
N LYS A 416 30.74 -4.34 7.39
CA LYS A 416 32.02 -4.07 6.75
C LYS A 416 31.86 -3.80 5.25
N GLN A 417 31.05 -4.60 4.54
CA GLN A 417 30.77 -4.39 3.11
C GLN A 417 30.17 -3.01 2.84
N ILE A 418 29.18 -2.60 3.64
CA ILE A 418 28.54 -1.28 3.49
C ILE A 418 29.56 -0.16 3.74
N SER A 419 30.39 -0.30 4.78
CA SER A 419 31.42 0.70 5.10
C SER A 419 32.49 0.80 4.01
N GLU A 420 32.95 -0.33 3.48
CA GLU A 420 33.92 -0.37 2.38
C GLU A 420 33.36 0.22 1.09
N TRP A 421 32.09 -0.08 0.75
CA TRP A 421 31.39 0.53 -0.36
C TRP A 421 31.33 2.06 -0.20
N PHE A 422 30.92 2.54 0.97
CA PHE A 422 30.78 3.97 1.24
C PHE A 422 32.10 4.74 1.08
N VAL A 423 33.22 4.17 1.54
CA VAL A 423 34.55 4.78 1.41
C VAL A 423 35.05 4.83 -0.04
N GLN A 424 34.58 3.93 -0.91
CA GLN A 424 34.93 3.92 -2.34
C GLN A 424 34.20 5.00 -3.15
N LEU A 425 33.13 5.59 -2.61
CA LEU A 425 32.40 6.67 -3.27
C LEU A 425 33.18 7.98 -3.25
N SER A 426 32.96 8.85 -4.25
CA SER A 426 33.47 10.22 -4.22
C SER A 426 32.80 11.02 -3.08
N SER A 427 33.41 12.15 -2.68
CA SER A 427 32.86 13.02 -1.63
C SER A 427 31.42 13.48 -1.91
N GLU A 428 31.10 13.77 -3.17
CA GLU A 428 29.76 14.12 -3.63
C GLU A 428 28.77 12.96 -3.45
N HIS A 429 29.14 11.75 -3.91
CA HIS A 429 28.30 10.57 -3.78
C HIS A 429 28.14 10.10 -2.32
N GLN A 430 29.13 10.33 -1.46
CA GLN A 430 29.02 10.09 -0.02
C GLN A 430 28.00 11.04 0.64
N TYR A 431 27.96 12.31 0.23
CA TYR A 431 26.95 13.26 0.70
C TYR A 431 25.55 12.82 0.26
N LEU A 432 25.40 12.43 -1.01
CA LEU A 432 24.13 11.90 -1.55
C LEU A 432 23.67 10.64 -0.80
N ALA A 433 24.57 9.69 -0.55
CA ALA A 433 24.24 8.46 0.19
C ALA A 433 23.75 8.77 1.62
N ARG A 434 24.43 9.69 2.34
CA ARG A 434 23.98 10.10 3.68
C ARG A 434 22.60 10.75 3.65
N SER A 435 22.34 11.63 2.68
CA SER A 435 21.03 12.25 2.52
C SER A 435 19.94 11.24 2.14
N PHE A 436 20.28 10.22 1.36
CA PHE A 436 19.35 9.19 0.92
C PHE A 436 18.92 8.28 2.08
N PHE A 437 19.84 7.91 2.97
CA PHE A 437 19.58 7.00 4.09
C PHE A 437 19.24 7.71 5.42
N SER A 438 19.21 9.05 5.45
CA SER A 438 18.81 9.82 6.64
C SER A 438 17.30 10.05 6.75
N CYS A 439 16.52 9.63 5.75
CA CYS A 439 15.07 9.80 5.68
C CYS A 439 14.32 8.66 6.37
#